data_AF-A0A367RVH8-F1
#
_entry.id   AF-A0A367RVH8-F1
#
_cell.length_a   1.000
_cell.length_b   1.000
_cell.length_c   1.000
_cell.angle_alpha   90.00
_cell.angle_beta   90.00
_cell.angle_gamma   90.00
#
_symmetry.space_group_name_H-M   'P 1'
#
loop_
_entity.id
_entity.type
_entity.pdbx_description
1 polymer ?
#
loop_
_entity_poly.entity_id
_entity_poly.type
_entity_poly.pdbx_seq_one_letter_code
_entity_poly.pdbx_strand_id
1 'polypeptide(L)'
;MRKLRINPEPCLGVVKKHWANVQGAIARVKDAIAEGWCDNPTGLFINSCKSGAKGKNTVTGDISAWFEWARRQRIVLAMSGSVVYTPDGEAVELQEMMRRFPVKE
;
A
#
# COMPACT_ATOMS: atom_id res chain seq x y z
N MET A 1 -6.57 25.10 5.64
CA MET A 1 -5.62 24.01 5.33
C MET A 1 -4.89 24.29 4.02
N ARG A 2 -3.56 24.21 4.01
CA ARG A 2 -2.75 24.34 2.78
C ARG A 2 -2.89 23.05 1.97
N LYS A 3 -3.26 23.14 0.68
CA LYS A 3 -3.30 21.97 -0.20
C LYS A 3 -1.88 21.58 -0.59
N LEU A 4 -1.38 20.47 -0.06
CA LEU A 4 -0.12 19.86 -0.48
C LEU A 4 -0.33 19.08 -1.79
N ARG A 5 0.61 19.20 -2.74
CA ARG A 5 0.52 18.56 -4.07
C ARG A 5 1.89 18.04 -4.49
N ILE A 6 1.90 16.87 -5.11
CA ILE A 6 3.09 16.38 -5.83
C ILE A 6 3.09 16.99 -7.23
N ASN A 7 4.13 17.74 -7.58
CA ASN A 7 4.37 18.17 -8.96
C ASN A 7 4.83 16.96 -9.80
N PRO A 8 4.08 16.55 -10.86
CA PRO A 8 4.40 15.38 -11.65
C PRO A 8 5.60 15.55 -12.58
N GLU A 9 5.90 16.76 -13.05
CA GLU A 9 6.97 17.04 -14.02
C GLU A 9 8.36 16.55 -13.55
N PRO A 10 8.85 16.88 -12.34
CA PRO A 10 10.13 16.37 -11.83
C PRO A 10 10.09 14.87 -11.47
N CYS A 11 8.90 14.27 -11.41
CA CYS A 11 8.73 12.87 -10.99
C CYS A 11 8.82 11.88 -12.15
N LEU A 12 8.63 12.31 -13.41
CA LEU A 12 8.50 11.41 -14.57
C LEU A 12 9.64 10.40 -14.70
N GLY A 13 10.90 10.86 -14.61
CA GLY A 13 12.06 9.97 -14.72
C GLY A 13 12.16 8.95 -13.58
N VAL A 14 11.79 9.38 -12.37
CA VAL A 14 11.81 8.52 -11.16
C VAL A 14 10.69 7.50 -11.20
N VAL A 15 9.49 7.88 -11.62
CA VAL A 15 8.35 6.97 -11.79
C VAL A 15 8.68 5.88 -12.81
N LYS A 16 9.26 6.24 -13.95
CA LYS A 16 9.67 5.28 -14.98
C LYS A 16 10.72 4.29 -14.45
N LYS A 17 11.71 4.78 -13.69
CA LYS A 17 12.83 3.96 -13.20
C LYS A 17 12.47 3.08 -11.99
N HIS A 18 11.58 3.56 -11.12
CA HIS A 18 11.27 2.92 -9.83
C HIS A 18 9.80 2.54 -9.71
N TRP A 19 9.17 2.14 -10.82
CA TRP A 19 7.74 1.84 -10.92
C TRP A 19 7.23 0.94 -9.78
N ALA A 20 7.96 -0.13 -9.48
CA ALA A 20 7.60 -1.10 -8.44
C ALA A 20 7.44 -0.49 -7.03
N ASN A 21 8.08 0.65 -6.74
CA ASN A 21 7.99 1.31 -5.45
C ASN A 21 7.09 2.56 -5.43
N VAL A 22 6.48 2.95 -6.56
CA VAL A 22 5.65 4.16 -6.65
C VAL A 22 4.48 4.12 -5.67
N GLN A 23 3.81 2.98 -5.55
CA GLN A 23 2.70 2.80 -4.60
C GLN A 23 3.14 3.00 -3.14
N GLY A 24 4.28 2.40 -2.75
CA GLY A 24 4.84 2.56 -1.41
C GLY A 24 5.27 4.00 -1.12
N ALA A 25 5.85 4.68 -2.11
CA ALA A 25 6.23 6.09 -2.00
C ALA A 25 5.00 7.00 -1.83
N ILE A 26 3.90 6.74 -2.55
CA ILE A 26 2.63 7.47 -2.36
C ILE A 26 2.07 7.25 -0.95
N ALA A 27 2.05 6.00 -0.49
CA ALA A 27 1.60 5.68 0.87
C ALA A 27 2.42 6.43 1.93
N ARG A 28 3.75 6.47 1.77
CA ARG A 28 4.64 7.23 2.67
C ARG A 28 4.35 8.72 2.69
N VAL A 29 4.07 9.33 1.54
CA VAL A 29 3.68 10.75 1.48
C VAL A 29 2.36 10.98 2.20
N LYS A 30 1.38 10.08 2.05
CA LYS A 30 0.09 10.17 2.76
C LYS A 30 0.29 10.10 4.28
N ASP A 31 1.09 9.15 4.75
CA ASP A 31 1.41 9.01 6.19
C ASP A 31 2.08 10.28 6.72
N ALA A 32 3.06 10.81 5.99
CA ALA A 32 3.77 12.03 6.38
C ALA A 32 2.87 13.27 6.46
N ILE A 33 1.88 13.37 5.56
CA ILE A 33 0.87 14.43 5.59
C ILE A 33 -0.07 14.23 6.79
N ALA A 34 -0.52 12.99 7.05
CA ALA A 34 -1.39 12.67 8.17
C ALA A 34 -0.71 12.94 9.53
N GLU A 35 0.59 12.68 9.63
CA GLU A 35 1.41 12.90 10.82
C GLU A 35 1.92 14.34 10.96
N GLY A 36 1.69 15.20 9.97
CA GLY A 36 1.97 16.63 10.05
C GLY A 36 3.44 17.04 9.87
N TRP A 37 4.30 16.17 9.32
CA TRP A 37 5.72 16.49 9.08
C TRP A 37 6.09 16.65 7.59
N CYS A 38 5.12 16.55 6.67
CA CYS A 38 5.36 16.68 5.24
C CYS A 38 5.32 18.14 4.75
N ASP A 39 6.49 18.79 4.64
CA ASP A 39 6.61 20.13 4.06
C ASP A 39 6.84 20.15 2.53
N ASN A 40 7.47 19.10 1.99
CA ASN A 40 7.79 18.96 0.56
C ASN A 40 7.37 17.58 0.02
N PRO A 41 6.11 17.42 -0.42
CA PRO A 41 5.59 16.13 -0.90
C PRO A 41 6.29 15.62 -2.17
N THR A 42 6.72 16.50 -3.08
CA THR A 42 7.46 16.10 -4.30
C THR A 42 8.83 15.53 -3.95
N GLY A 43 9.60 16.22 -3.09
CA GLY A 43 10.91 15.75 -2.66
C GLY A 43 10.82 14.43 -1.90
N LEU A 44 9.84 14.31 -0.99
CA LEU A 44 9.59 13.09 -0.25
C LEU A 44 9.22 11.93 -1.18
N PHE A 45 8.33 12.15 -2.15
CA PHE A 45 7.96 11.13 -3.14
C PHE A 45 9.18 10.64 -3.93
N ILE A 46 9.98 11.55 -4.47
CA ILE A 46 11.19 11.24 -5.25
C ILE A 46 12.18 10.41 -4.44
N ASN A 47 12.46 10.84 -3.21
CA ASN A 47 13.41 10.14 -2.33
C ASN A 47 12.89 8.76 -1.91
N SER A 48 11.59 8.65 -1.66
CA SER A 48 10.96 7.37 -1.29
C SER A 48 11.01 6.39 -2.47
N CYS A 49 10.71 6.83 -3.69
CA CYS A 49 10.86 6.03 -4.90
C CYS A 49 12.29 5.50 -5.07
N LYS A 50 13.31 6.35 -4.88
CA LYS A 50 14.72 5.98 -5.04
C LYS A 50 15.23 5.05 -3.94
N SER A 51 14.84 5.29 -2.69
CA SER A 51 15.32 4.54 -1.51
C SER A 51 14.59 3.23 -1.24
N GLY A 52 13.44 3.01 -1.88
CA GLY A 52 12.57 1.87 -1.55
C GLY A 52 11.71 2.08 -0.30
N ALA A 53 11.73 3.27 0.32
CA ALA A 53 10.93 3.57 1.50
C ALA A 53 9.43 3.54 1.19
N LYS A 54 8.65 2.96 2.10
CA LYS A 54 7.20 2.75 1.96
C LYS A 54 6.44 3.36 3.14
N GLY A 55 5.13 3.53 2.98
CA GLY A 55 4.23 3.88 4.07
C GLY A 55 4.00 2.70 5.01
N LYS A 56 3.56 2.97 6.24
CA LYS A 56 3.39 2.00 7.32
C LYS A 56 2.44 0.85 6.95
N ASN A 57 1.44 1.11 6.11
CA ASN A 57 0.40 0.16 5.72
C ASN A 57 0.48 -0.25 4.24
N THR A 58 1.67 -0.27 3.64
CA THR A 58 1.80 -0.68 2.24
C THR A 58 1.69 -2.21 2.15
N VAL A 59 0.65 -2.70 1.46
CA VAL A 59 0.43 -4.13 1.21
C VAL A 59 1.72 -4.76 0.66
N THR A 60 2.27 -5.74 1.38
CA THR A 60 3.49 -6.44 0.93
C THR A 60 3.15 -7.37 -0.23
N GLY A 61 4.17 -7.80 -0.99
CA GLY A 61 3.97 -8.75 -2.10
C GLY A 61 3.27 -10.03 -1.63
N ASP A 62 3.65 -10.53 -0.45
CA ASP A 62 3.08 -11.74 0.15
C ASP A 62 1.59 -11.57 0.50
N ILE A 63 1.20 -10.40 1.04
CA ILE A 63 -0.21 -10.11 1.34
C ILE A 63 -1.02 -10.03 0.04
N SER A 64 -0.48 -9.37 -1.00
CA SER A 64 -1.15 -9.31 -2.31
C SER A 64 -1.32 -10.69 -2.92
N ALA A 65 -0.29 -11.54 -2.88
CA ALA A 65 -0.34 -12.90 -3.41
C ALA A 65 -1.36 -13.76 -2.65
N TRP A 66 -1.34 -13.69 -1.32
CA TRP A 66 -2.34 -14.38 -0.48
C TRP A 66 -3.75 -13.88 -0.78
N PHE A 67 -3.97 -12.57 -0.88
CA PHE A 67 -5.30 -12.00 -1.12
C PHE A 67 -5.87 -12.45 -2.47
N GLU A 68 -5.06 -12.43 -3.53
CA GLU A 68 -5.48 -12.89 -4.86
C GLU A 68 -5.85 -14.38 -4.86
N TRP A 69 -5.04 -15.22 -4.19
CA TRP A 69 -5.36 -16.63 -4.01
C TRP A 69 -6.66 -16.82 -3.21
N ALA A 70 -6.78 -16.18 -2.05
CA ALA A 70 -7.93 -16.32 -1.15
C ALA A 70 -9.23 -15.82 -1.82
N ARG A 71 -9.15 -14.75 -2.62
CA ARG A 71 -10.27 -14.22 -3.41
C ARG A 71 -10.72 -15.23 -4.48
N ARG A 72 -9.78 -15.90 -5.18
CA ARG A 72 -10.12 -16.97 -6.15
C ARG A 72 -10.81 -18.16 -5.50
N GLN A 73 -10.41 -18.51 -4.28
CA GLN A 73 -11.05 -19.57 -3.49
C GLN A 73 -12.38 -19.13 -2.82
N ARG A 74 -12.81 -17.88 -3.04
CA ARG A 74 -13.99 -17.26 -2.40
C ARG A 74 -13.93 -17.27 -0.87
N ILE A 75 -12.72 -17.20 -0.30
CA ILE A 75 -12.51 -17.09 1.15
C ILE A 75 -12.67 -15.63 1.60
N VAL A 76 -12.27 -14.68 0.76
CA VAL A 76 -12.40 -13.23 1.00
C VAL A 76 -13.00 -12.53 -0.22
N LEU A 77 -13.74 -11.44 0.03
CA LEU A 77 -14.37 -10.59 -0.97
C LEU A 77 -13.56 -9.30 -1.21
N ALA A 78 -13.08 -8.66 -0.15
CA ALA A 78 -12.38 -7.37 -0.23
C ALA A 78 -11.37 -7.22 0.92
N MET A 79 -10.47 -6.24 0.81
CA MET A 79 -9.51 -5.89 1.86
C MET A 79 -9.39 -4.37 1.98
N SER A 80 -9.24 -3.88 3.21
CA SER A 80 -8.93 -2.49 3.51
C SER A 80 -7.96 -2.44 4.70
N GLY A 81 -6.75 -1.92 4.48
CA GLY A 81 -5.70 -1.93 5.50
C GLY A 81 -5.35 -3.35 5.95
N SER A 82 -5.46 -3.62 7.25
CA SER A 82 -5.25 -4.93 7.86
C SER A 82 -6.51 -5.78 8.00
N VAL A 83 -7.64 -5.39 7.39
CA VAL A 83 -8.92 -6.09 7.52
C VAL A 83 -9.35 -6.66 6.18
N VAL A 84 -9.83 -7.91 6.19
CA VAL A 84 -10.47 -8.57 5.06
C VAL A 84 -11.95 -8.78 5.34
N TYR A 85 -12.75 -8.73 4.27
CA TYR A 85 -14.20 -8.96 4.33
C TYR A 85 -14.51 -10.33 3.75
N THR A 86 -15.22 -11.19 4.50
CA THR A 86 -15.66 -12.51 4.03
C THR A 86 -16.86 -12.38 3.09
N PRO A 87 -17.20 -13.41 2.30
CA PRO A 87 -18.42 -13.42 1.49
C PRO A 87 -19.70 -13.23 2.31
N ASP A 88 -19.69 -13.66 3.58
CA ASP A 88 -20.81 -13.52 4.50
C ASP A 88 -20.92 -12.10 5.10
N GLY A 89 -19.98 -11.20 4.74
CA GLY A 89 -19.97 -9.81 5.18
C GLY A 89 -19.21 -9.57 6.49
N GLU A 90 -18.49 -10.57 7.01
CA GLU A 90 -17.72 -10.41 8.24
C GLU A 90 -16.40 -9.68 7.99
N ALA A 91 -16.05 -8.75 8.87
CA ALA A 91 -14.75 -8.09 8.88
C ALA A 91 -13.80 -8.84 9.81
N VAL A 92 -12.70 -9.36 9.28
CA VAL A 92 -11.72 -10.18 10.02
C VAL A 92 -10.32 -9.62 9.82
N GLU A 93 -9.49 -9.68 10.86
CA GLU A 93 -8.07 -9.32 10.77
C GLU A 93 -7.33 -10.20 9.76
N LEU A 94 -6.55 -9.56 8.89
CA LEU A 94 -5.80 -10.18 7.80
C LEU A 94 -4.89 -11.28 8.32
N GLN A 95 -4.13 -11.02 9.39
CA GLN A 95 -3.19 -11.99 9.94
C GLN A 95 -3.89 -13.24 10.48
N GLU A 96 -5.08 -13.07 11.06
CA GLU A 96 -5.90 -14.19 11.51
C GLU A 96 -6.39 -15.01 10.31
N MET A 97 -6.84 -14.36 9.24
CA MET A 97 -7.28 -15.05 8.03
C MET A 97 -6.13 -15.76 7.29
N MET A 98 -4.94 -15.16 7.24
CA MET A 98 -3.74 -15.80 6.69
C MET A 98 -3.33 -17.05 7.49
N ARG A 99 -3.52 -17.04 8.81
CA ARG A 99 -3.27 -18.20 9.68
C ARG A 99 -4.29 -19.32 9.47
N ARG A 100 -5.57 -18.99 9.28
CA ARG A 100 -6.64 -19.96 8.98
C ARG A 100 -6.49 -20.57 7.59
N PHE A 101 -6.05 -19.78 6.62
CA PHE A 101 -5.93 -20.15 5.21
C PHE A 101 -4.53 -19.86 4.69
N PRO A 102 -3.51 -20.65 5.08
CA PRO A 102 -2.17 -20.52 4.53
C PRO A 102 -2.17 -20.93 3.05
N VAL A 103 -1.39 -20.25 2.21
CA VAL A 103 -1.19 -20.66 0.81
C VAL A 103 -0.52 -22.05 0.82
N LYS A 104 -1.16 -23.03 0.20
CA LYS A 104 -0.57 -24.34 -0.08
C LYS A 104 -0.15 -24.33 -1.56
N GLU A 105 1.10 -24.71 -1.82
CA GLU A 105 1.67 -24.88 -3.16
C GLU A 105 0.91 -25.93 -3.98
#